data_AF-A0A3A0FG87-F1
#
_entry.id   AF-A0A3A0FG87-F1
#
_cell.length_a   1.000
_cell.length_b   1.000
_cell.length_c   1.000
_cell.angle_alpha   90.00
_cell.angle_beta   90.00
_cell.angle_gamma   90.00
#
_symmetry.space_group_name_H-M   'P 1'
#
loop_
_entity.id
_entity.type
_entity.pdbx_description
1 polymer ?
#
loop_
_entity_poly.entity_id
_entity_poly.type
_entity_poly.pdbx_seq_one_letter_code
_entity_poly.pdbx_strand_id
1 'polypeptide(L)'
;MTAYNRPARTIDSPRLRLAAIGILLVPALALLALALGELSGGEASGVQHIPEAAVPLALAGVAWWRARPVGIFLLVVTPLLFVAWAAWVMFVREEEGNYSFLAWIAAAGVLFLPPLLAGWLLVRSSAAR
;
A
#
# COMPACT_ATOMS: atom_id res chain seq x y z
N MET A 1 12.01 41.57 22.00
CA MET A 1 11.34 41.31 20.70
C MET A 1 11.34 39.81 20.45
N THR A 2 10.25 39.11 20.75
CA THR A 2 10.07 37.69 20.48
C THR A 2 9.49 37.53 19.08
N ALA A 3 10.27 36.95 18.16
CA ALA A 3 9.78 36.63 16.83
C ALA A 3 8.65 35.59 16.96
N TYR A 4 7.45 35.96 16.53
CA TYR A 4 6.32 35.04 16.41
C TYR A 4 6.66 34.00 15.35
N ASN A 5 7.05 32.80 15.79
CA ASN A 5 7.28 31.65 14.92
C ASN A 5 5.92 31.21 14.36
N ARG A 6 5.48 31.80 13.25
CA ARG A 6 4.26 31.35 12.57
C ARG A 6 4.51 29.92 12.10
N PRO A 7 3.71 28.92 12.51
CA PRO A 7 3.86 27.57 12.00
C PRO A 7 3.73 27.62 10.47
N ALA A 8 4.70 27.02 9.78
CA ALA A 8 4.69 26.90 8.33
C ALA A 8 3.34 26.31 7.91
N ARG A 9 2.53 27.07 7.14
CA ARG A 9 1.27 26.56 6.61
C ARG A 9 1.60 25.43 5.65
N THR A 10 1.22 24.20 6.02
CA THR A 10 1.17 23.05 5.12
C THR A 10 0.17 23.36 4.02
N ILE A 11 0.67 23.63 2.82
CA ILE A 11 -0.16 23.63 1.62
C ILE A 11 -0.39 22.16 1.28
N ASP A 12 -1.51 21.62 1.73
CA ASP A 12 -1.90 20.27 1.36
C ASP A 12 -2.23 20.23 -0.14
N SER A 13 -1.63 19.29 -0.88
CA SER A 13 -1.97 19.08 -2.29
C SER A 13 -3.07 18.00 -2.41
N PRO A 14 -4.34 18.38 -2.58
CA PRO A 14 -5.45 17.43 -2.58
C PRO A 14 -5.36 16.44 -3.74
N ARG A 15 -4.75 16.83 -4.87
CA ARG A 15 -4.56 15.97 -6.04
C ARG A 15 -3.61 14.81 -5.75
N LEU A 16 -2.49 15.07 -5.07
CA LEU A 16 -1.53 14.02 -4.70
C LEU A 16 -2.12 13.06 -3.67
N ARG A 17 -2.89 13.59 -2.71
CA ARG A 17 -3.59 12.76 -1.72
C ARG A 17 -4.63 11.86 -2.36
N LEU A 18 -5.44 12.39 -3.28
CA LEU A 18 -6.42 11.60 -4.03
C LEU A 18 -5.76 10.52 -4.90
N ALA A 19 -4.66 10.86 -5.59
CA ALA A 19 -3.90 9.89 -6.37
C ALA A 19 -3.37 8.74 -5.50
N ALA A 20 -2.80 9.05 -4.33
CA ALA A 20 -2.32 8.05 -3.39
C ALA A 20 -3.45 7.14 -2.86
N ILE A 21 -4.59 7.73 -2.51
CA ILE A 21 -5.77 6.98 -2.08
C ILE A 21 -6.26 6.07 -3.21
N GLY A 22 -6.31 6.56 -4.44
CA GLY A 22 -6.66 5.75 -5.60
C GLY A 22 -5.75 4.53 -5.76
N ILE A 23 -4.43 4.72 -5.61
CA ILE A 23 -3.44 3.63 -5.67
C ILE A 23 -3.69 2.57 -4.59
N LEU A 24 -4.10 2.97 -3.38
CA LEU A 24 -4.44 2.02 -2.31
C LEU A 24 -5.79 1.32 -2.54
N LEU A 25 -6.78 2.04 -3.09
CA LEU A 25 -8.12 1.51 -3.28
C LEU A 25 -8.21 0.47 -4.39
N VAL A 26 -7.48 0.63 -5.50
CA VAL A 26 -7.54 -0.32 -6.63
C VAL A 26 -7.29 -1.77 -6.21
N PRO A 27 -6.18 -2.14 -5.56
CA PRO A 27 -5.96 -3.52 -5.13
C PRO A 27 -6.96 -3.96 -4.06
N ALA A 28 -7.39 -3.05 -3.17
CA ALA A 28 -8.34 -3.38 -2.13
C ALA A 28 -9.73 -3.75 -2.69
N LEU A 29 -10.20 -3.00 -3.69
CA LEU A 29 -11.46 -3.27 -4.38
C LEU A 29 -11.37 -4.54 -5.22
N ALA A 30 -10.22 -4.82 -5.85
CA ALA A 30 -9.99 -6.05 -6.58
C ALA A 30 -10.05 -7.28 -5.64
N LEU A 31 -9.39 -7.23 -4.49
CA LEU A 31 -9.45 -8.28 -3.48
C LEU A 31 -10.86 -8.48 -2.92
N LEU A 32 -11.60 -7.39 -2.68
CA LEU A 32 -12.97 -7.48 -2.22
C LEU A 32 -13.90 -8.10 -3.29
N ALA A 33 -13.68 -7.75 -4.56
CA ALA A 33 -14.42 -8.35 -5.67
C ALA A 33 -14.13 -9.85 -5.82
N LEU A 34 -12.86 -10.27 -5.65
CA LEU A 34 -12.48 -11.68 -5.61
C LEU A 34 -13.14 -12.41 -4.43
N ALA A 35 -13.06 -11.84 -3.23
CA ALA A 35 -13.69 -12.39 -2.03
C ALA A 35 -15.19 -12.64 -2.25
N LEU A 36 -15.90 -11.65 -2.78
CA LEU A 36 -17.34 -11.75 -3.06
C LEU A 36 -17.63 -12.78 -4.15
N GLY A 37 -16.79 -12.84 -5.19
CA GLY A 37 -16.88 -13.85 -6.25
C GLY A 37 -16.79 -15.27 -5.69
N GLU A 38 -15.72 -15.57 -4.96
CA GLU A 38 -15.47 -16.88 -4.36
C GLU A 38 -16.58 -17.29 -3.37
N LEU A 39 -16.97 -16.38 -2.48
CA LEU A 39 -18.03 -16.65 -1.50
C LEU A 39 -19.39 -16.87 -2.16
N SER A 40 -19.71 -16.14 -3.23
CA SER A 40 -20.94 -16.35 -4.00
C SER A 40 -20.95 -17.69 -4.75
N GLY A 41 -19.77 -18.21 -5.09
CA GLY A 41 -19.56 -19.54 -5.68
C GLY A 41 -19.52 -20.68 -4.66
N GLY A 42 -19.54 -20.38 -3.36
CA GLY A 42 -19.47 -21.36 -2.28
C GLY A 42 -18.05 -21.74 -1.83
N GLU A 43 -17.03 -21.02 -2.29
CA GLU A 43 -15.63 -21.25 -1.92
C GLU A 43 -15.26 -20.49 -0.64
N ALA A 44 -14.85 -21.23 0.39
CA ALA A 44 -14.46 -20.64 1.68
C ALA A 44 -13.13 -19.90 1.64
N SER A 45 -12.30 -20.11 0.60
CA SER A 45 -11.05 -19.38 0.38
C SER A 45 -11.26 -17.87 0.30
N GLY A 46 -12.42 -17.42 -0.17
CA GLY A 46 -12.72 -16.00 -0.34
C GLY A 46 -12.63 -15.19 0.96
N VAL A 47 -12.78 -15.84 2.12
CA VAL A 47 -12.65 -15.19 3.43
C VAL A 47 -11.24 -14.62 3.64
N GLN A 48 -10.20 -15.23 3.07
CA GLN A 48 -8.81 -14.78 3.25
C GLN A 48 -8.56 -13.39 2.62
N HIS A 49 -9.31 -13.06 1.56
CA HIS A 49 -9.17 -11.79 0.85
C HIS A 49 -9.84 -10.61 1.56
N ILE A 50 -10.76 -10.87 2.49
CA ILE A 50 -11.44 -9.83 3.29
C ILE A 50 -10.45 -9.06 4.17
N PRO A 51 -9.65 -9.70 5.06
CA PRO A 51 -8.67 -8.97 5.86
C PRO A 51 -7.58 -8.33 4.99
N GLU A 52 -7.18 -8.97 3.89
CA GLU A 52 -6.21 -8.40 2.93
C GLU A 52 -6.73 -7.11 2.27
N ALA A 53 -8.02 -7.03 1.95
CA ALA A 53 -8.67 -5.82 1.43
C ALA A 53 -8.91 -4.76 2.53
N ALA A 54 -9.20 -5.20 3.76
CA ALA A 54 -9.53 -4.29 4.86
C ALA A 54 -8.36 -3.38 5.26
N VAL A 55 -7.12 -3.89 5.26
CA VAL A 55 -5.92 -3.11 5.60
C VAL A 55 -5.73 -1.89 4.68
N PRO A 56 -5.64 -2.03 3.34
CA PRO A 56 -5.50 -0.88 2.45
C PRO A 56 -6.73 0.03 2.46
N LEU A 57 -7.95 -0.49 2.63
CA LEU A 57 -9.16 0.34 2.81
C LEU A 57 -9.07 1.22 4.05
N ALA A 58 -8.65 0.65 5.18
CA ALA A 58 -8.47 1.38 6.43
C ALA A 58 -7.38 2.46 6.28
N LEU A 59 -6.23 2.11 5.66
CA LEU A 59 -5.16 3.07 5.40
C LEU A 59 -5.61 4.19 4.46
N ALA A 60 -6.39 3.89 3.43
CA ALA A 60 -6.97 4.89 2.53
C ALA A 60 -7.92 5.85 3.28
N GLY A 61 -8.78 5.33 4.16
CA GLY A 61 -9.66 6.14 5.00
C GLY A 61 -8.90 7.03 5.99
N VAL A 62 -7.90 6.47 6.67
CA VAL A 62 -7.05 7.21 7.63
C VAL A 62 -6.19 8.25 6.92
N ALA A 63 -5.70 7.96 5.70
CA ALA A 63 -4.90 8.88 4.89
C ALA A 63 -5.63 10.19 4.57
N TRP A 64 -6.96 10.20 4.58
CA TRP A 64 -7.74 11.43 4.41
C TRP A 64 -7.45 12.46 5.51
N TRP A 65 -7.31 11.98 6.74
CA TRP A 65 -7.12 12.80 7.94
C TRP A 65 -5.65 12.90 8.36
N ARG A 66 -4.86 11.86 8.08
CA ARG A 66 -3.47 11.70 8.53
C ARG A 66 -2.57 11.23 7.40
N ALA A 67 -2.54 11.99 6.31
CA ALA A 67 -1.76 11.67 5.11
C ALA A 67 -0.27 11.40 5.44
N ARG A 68 0.42 12.33 6.11
CA ARG A 68 1.86 12.17 6.41
C ARG A 68 2.18 10.94 7.27
N PRO A 69 1.54 10.69 8.43
CA PRO A 69 1.79 9.47 9.21
C PRO A 69 1.54 8.18 8.41
N VAL A 70 0.45 8.11 7.64
CA VAL A 70 0.17 6.95 6.78
C VAL A 70 1.25 6.81 5.71
N GLY A 71 1.68 7.91 5.11
CA GLY A 71 2.74 7.91 4.11
C GLY A 71 4.07 7.39 4.66
N ILE A 72 4.47 7.85 5.84
CA ILE A 72 5.67 7.34 6.53
C ILE A 72 5.52 5.86 6.87
N PHE A 73 4.36 5.45 7.41
CA PHE A 73 4.08 4.05 7.70
C PHE A 73 4.25 3.17 6.46
N LEU A 74 3.67 3.55 5.32
CA LEU A 74 3.82 2.82 4.07
C LEU A 74 5.27 2.75 3.60
N LEU A 75 6.02 3.86 3.69
CA LEU A 75 7.44 3.90 3.30
C LEU A 75 8.36 3.08 4.21
N VAL A 76 7.95 2.80 5.44
CA VAL A 76 8.74 1.97 6.39
C VAL A 76 8.32 0.51 6.32
N VAL A 77 7.02 0.22 6.36
CA VAL A 77 6.50 -1.14 6.42
C VAL A 77 6.67 -1.87 5.09
N THR A 78 6.48 -1.20 3.95
CA THR A 78 6.58 -1.86 2.65
C THR A 78 7.98 -2.43 2.38
N PRO A 79 9.09 -1.71 2.60
CA PRO A 79 10.44 -2.29 2.47
C PRO A 79 10.68 -3.47 3.43
N LEU A 80 10.16 -3.42 4.65
CA LEU A 80 10.29 -4.53 5.60
C LEU A 80 9.55 -5.78 5.12
N LEU A 81 8.33 -5.62 4.59
CA LEU A 81 7.57 -6.70 3.97
C LEU A 81 8.25 -7.23 2.71
N PHE A 82 8.85 -6.35 1.89
CA PHE A 82 9.64 -6.77 0.73
C PHE A 82 10.83 -7.65 1.14
N VAL A 83 11.58 -7.27 2.18
CA VAL A 83 12.70 -8.08 2.69
C VAL A 83 12.21 -9.43 3.19
N ALA A 84 11.12 -9.47 3.96
CA ALA A 84 10.53 -10.72 4.44
C ALA A 84 10.07 -11.62 3.29
N TRP A 85 9.38 -11.06 2.32
CA TRP A 85 8.92 -11.77 1.12
C TRP A 85 10.11 -12.27 0.28
N ALA A 86 11.11 -11.43 0.04
CA ALA A 86 12.30 -11.80 -0.72
C ALA A 86 13.07 -12.93 -0.04
N ALA A 87 13.20 -12.89 1.30
CA ALA A 87 13.79 -13.98 2.06
C ALA A 87 12.97 -15.27 1.89
N TRP A 88 11.65 -15.22 2.00
CA TRP A 88 10.77 -16.36 1.78
C TRP A 88 10.90 -16.95 0.37
N VAL A 89 10.93 -16.10 -0.67
CA VAL A 89 11.14 -16.54 -2.06
C VAL A 89 12.46 -17.28 -2.22
N MET A 90 13.54 -16.86 -1.53
CA MET A 90 14.82 -17.57 -1.59
C MET A 90 14.75 -18.99 -1.02
N PHE A 91 13.84 -19.26 -0.07
CA PHE A 91 13.63 -20.60 0.49
C PHE A 91 12.72 -21.48 -0.37
N VAL A 92 11.65 -20.92 -0.95
CA VAL A 92 10.63 -21.69 -1.67
C VAL A 92 10.95 -21.89 -3.16
N ARG A 93 11.80 -21.02 -3.74
CA ARG A 93 12.17 -21.10 -5.16
C ARG A 93 12.83 -22.43 -5.55
N GLU A 94 13.46 -23.14 -4.62
CA GLU A 94 14.04 -24.47 -4.86
C GLU A 94 12.97 -25.56 -5.03
N GLU A 95 11.78 -25.38 -4.48
CA GLU A 95 10.69 -26.37 -4.51
C GLU A 95 9.72 -26.17 -5.68
N GLU A 96 9.48 -24.92 -6.11
CA GLU A 96 8.43 -24.58 -7.09
C GLU A 96 8.85 -24.70 -8.58
N GLY A 97 10.11 -25.02 -8.87
CA GLY A 97 10.60 -25.62 -10.11
C GLY A 97 10.37 -24.90 -11.47
N ASN A 98 9.55 -23.86 -11.61
CA ASN A 98 9.11 -23.39 -12.94
C ASN A 98 8.85 -21.89 -13.11
N TYR A 99 8.93 -21.05 -12.08
CA TYR A 99 8.75 -19.60 -12.26
C TYR A 99 10.03 -18.90 -12.69
N SER A 100 9.97 -18.20 -13.83
CA SER A 100 11.11 -17.41 -14.32
C SER A 100 11.49 -16.32 -13.32
N PHE A 101 12.78 -15.98 -13.23
CA PHE A 101 13.25 -14.89 -12.37
C PHE A 101 12.55 -13.55 -12.66
N LEU A 102 12.20 -13.32 -13.93
CA LEU A 102 11.43 -12.14 -14.34
C LEU A 102 10.01 -12.11 -13.74
N ALA A 103 9.36 -13.27 -13.59
CA ALA A 103 8.05 -13.36 -12.94
C ALA A 103 8.12 -12.94 -11.47
N TRP A 104 9.17 -13.33 -10.75
CA TRP A 104 9.41 -12.89 -9.37
C TRP A 104 9.65 -11.38 -9.27
N ILE A 105 10.43 -10.80 -10.18
CA ILE A 105 10.62 -9.35 -10.23
C ILE A 105 9.29 -8.63 -10.51
N ALA A 106 8.51 -9.14 -11.46
CA ALA A 106 7.20 -8.58 -11.77
C ALA A 106 6.25 -8.65 -10.57
N ALA A 107 6.21 -9.79 -9.88
CA ALA A 107 5.43 -9.96 -8.65
C ALA A 107 5.85 -8.97 -7.57
N ALA A 108 7.16 -8.80 -7.33
CA ALA A 108 7.67 -7.79 -6.41
C ALA A 108 7.24 -6.36 -6.84
N GLY A 109 7.33 -6.05 -8.13
CA GLY A 109 6.89 -4.77 -8.66
C GLY A 109 5.42 -4.49 -8.36
N VAL A 110 4.54 -5.46 -8.63
CA VAL A 110 3.11 -5.34 -8.41
C VAL A 110 2.75 -5.25 -6.92
N LEU A 111 3.43 -6.03 -6.07
CA LEU A 111 3.12 -6.09 -4.64
C LEU A 111 3.63 -4.88 -3.86
N PHE A 112 4.82 -4.37 -4.19
CA PHE A 112 5.52 -3.40 -3.34
C PHE A 112 5.60 -1.98 -3.92
N LEU A 113 5.57 -1.79 -5.25
CA LEU A 113 5.65 -0.43 -5.81
C LEU A 113 4.40 0.41 -5.51
N PRO A 114 3.16 -0.09 -5.63
CA PRO A 114 1.97 0.72 -5.35
C PRO A 114 1.95 1.31 -3.94
N PRO A 115 2.13 0.53 -2.84
CA PRO A 115 2.15 1.11 -1.50
C PRO A 115 3.33 2.06 -1.26
N LEU A 116 4.51 1.83 -1.86
CA LEU A 116 5.62 2.79 -1.80
C LEU A 116 5.28 4.12 -2.48
N LEU A 117 4.69 4.07 -3.68
CA LEU A 117 4.29 5.24 -4.44
C LEU A 117 3.19 6.01 -3.70
N ALA A 118 2.19 5.32 -3.16
CA ALA A 118 1.16 5.91 -2.32
C ALA A 118 1.78 6.58 -1.08
N GLY A 119 2.72 5.91 -0.41
CA GLY A 119 3.42 6.45 0.75
C GLY A 119 4.17 7.74 0.44
N TRP A 120 4.94 7.74 -0.65
CA TRP A 120 5.67 8.91 -1.12
C TRP A 120 4.72 10.07 -1.46
N LEU A 121 3.65 9.81 -2.22
CA LEU A 121 2.64 10.82 -2.58
C LEU A 121 1.95 11.43 -1.35
N LEU A 122 1.63 10.63 -0.34
CA LEU A 122 1.02 11.11 0.90
C LEU A 122 1.97 12.02 1.68
N VAL A 123 3.25 11.65 1.83
CA VAL A 123 4.25 12.51 2.47
C VAL A 123 4.43 13.82 1.70
N ARG A 124 4.51 13.76 0.38
CA ARG A 124 4.63 14.94 -0.49
C ARG A 124 3.37 15.80 -0.47
N SER A 125 2.20 15.21 -0.31
CA SER A 125 0.92 15.94 -0.23
C SER A 125 0.85 16.82 1.01
N SER A 126 1.56 16.47 2.09
CA SER A 126 1.59 17.20 3.36
C SER A 126 2.88 18.00 3.60
N ALA A 127 3.80 18.01 2.65
CA ALA A 127 5.05 18.76 2.77
C ALA A 127 4.82 20.23 2.39
N ALA A 128 4.71 21.09 3.41
CA ALA A 128 4.96 22.53 3.26
C ALA A 128 6.41 22.74 2.79
N ARG A 129 6.63 23.68 1.87
CA ARG A 129 7.94 24.05 1.33
C ARG A 129 8.90 24.51 2.41
#